data_AF-A0A6C0BCH6-F1
#
_entry.id   AF-A0A6C0BCH6-F1
#
_cell.length_a   1.000
_cell.length_b   1.000
_cell.length_c   1.000
_cell.angle_alpha   90.00
_cell.angle_beta   90.00
_cell.angle_gamma   90.00
#
_symmetry.space_group_name_H-M   'P 1'
#
loop_
_entity.id
_entity.type
_entity.pdbx_description
1 polymer ?
#
loop_
_entity_poly.entity_id
_entity_poly.type
_entity_poly.pdbx_seq_one_letter_code
_entity_poly.pdbx_strand_id
1 'polypeptide(L)'
;MVPPVRWYDLLSTWIFIISALYPLHKISTFPLNILASVGCFEPILNPHKESMVKNIYIILLHTLPFLWIPYEFTTQTLVFALCVIIAYLIFMEVLDKNPFRVYTNLLNESHKTATEFLCDRFGVYCHDVK
;
A
#
# COMPACT_ATOMS: atom_id res chain seq x y z
N MET A 1 -4.81 -9.83 -20.25
CA MET A 1 -3.91 -9.72 -19.08
C MET A 1 -4.51 -8.70 -18.13
N VAL A 2 -4.48 -8.97 -16.81
CA VAL A 2 -4.90 -7.98 -15.81
C VAL A 2 -3.85 -6.86 -15.80
N PRO A 3 -4.23 -5.57 -15.87
CA PRO A 3 -3.26 -4.48 -15.84
C PRO A 3 -2.52 -4.47 -14.49
N PRO A 4 -1.21 -4.17 -14.49
CA PRO A 4 -0.40 -4.17 -13.28
C PRO A 4 -0.93 -3.12 -12.30
N VAL A 5 -1.03 -3.51 -11.03
CA VAL A 5 -1.37 -2.64 -9.92
C VAL A 5 -0.23 -1.68 -9.71
N ARG A 6 -0.53 -0.38 -9.77
CA ARG A 6 0.46 0.66 -9.52
C ARG A 6 0.54 0.95 -8.02
N TRP A 7 1.66 1.49 -7.57
CA TRP A 7 1.87 1.83 -6.15
C TRP A 7 0.76 2.75 -5.60
N TYR A 8 0.27 3.71 -6.40
CA TYR A 8 -0.76 4.66 -5.98
C TYR A 8 -2.17 4.06 -5.89
N ASP A 9 -2.39 2.86 -6.44
CA ASP A 9 -3.69 2.17 -6.37
C ASP A 9 -3.94 1.55 -4.98
N LEU A 10 -2.91 1.45 -4.14
CA LEU A 10 -2.98 0.78 -2.85
C LEU A 10 -3.29 1.77 -1.72
N LEU A 11 -4.33 1.50 -0.94
CA LEU A 11 -4.64 2.29 0.25
C LEU A 11 -3.46 2.31 1.25
N SER A 12 -2.76 1.19 1.41
CA SER A 12 -1.61 1.10 2.31
C SER A 12 -0.45 2.02 1.90
N THR A 13 -0.31 2.35 0.61
CA THR A 13 0.62 3.37 0.14
C THR A 13 0.19 4.77 0.56
N TRP A 14 -1.09 5.11 0.46
CA TRP A 14 -1.59 6.40 0.94
C TRP A 14 -1.33 6.56 2.45
N ILE A 15 -1.60 5.50 3.22
CA ILE A 15 -1.37 5.45 4.66
C ILE A 15 0.11 5.63 4.99
N PHE A 16 0.99 4.98 4.22
CA PHE A 16 2.43 5.14 4.36
C PHE A 16 2.87 6.59 4.12
N ILE A 17 2.43 7.20 3.02
CA ILE A 17 2.78 8.59 2.67
C ILE A 17 2.29 9.54 3.75
N ILE A 18 1.04 9.40 4.19
CA ILE A 18 0.47 10.29 5.21
C ILE A 18 1.20 10.11 6.54
N SER A 19 1.53 8.88 6.92
CA SER A 19 2.33 8.63 8.13
C SER A 19 3.73 9.24 8.04
N ALA A 20 4.37 9.22 6.86
CA ALA A 20 5.64 9.90 6.64
C ALA A 20 5.52 11.43 6.73
N LEU A 21 4.36 11.99 6.41
CA LEU A 21 4.05 13.42 6.52
C LEU A 21 3.60 13.83 7.94
N TYR A 22 3.62 12.92 8.92
CA TYR A 22 3.27 13.19 10.31
C TYR A 22 3.93 14.46 10.90
N PRO A 23 5.23 14.76 10.67
CA PRO A 23 5.85 15.98 11.18
C PRO A 23 5.15 17.28 10.75
N LEU A 24 4.39 17.24 9.65
CA LEU A 24 3.66 18.39 9.11
C LEU A 24 2.28 18.56 9.74
N HIS A 25 1.48 17.49 9.79
CA HIS A 25 0.09 17.58 10.26
C HIS A 25 -0.07 17.25 11.76
N LYS A 26 0.85 16.49 12.36
CA LYS A 26 0.84 16.08 13.78
C LYS A 26 -0.44 15.36 14.23
N ILE A 27 -1.14 14.73 13.30
CA ILE A 27 -2.33 13.91 13.59
C ILE A 27 -1.92 12.45 13.50
N SER A 28 -2.21 11.66 14.53
CA SER A 28 -1.93 10.22 14.51
C SER A 28 -2.66 9.52 13.35
N THR A 29 -1.96 8.64 12.64
CA THR A 29 -2.54 7.74 11.61
C THR A 29 -2.83 6.34 12.16
N PHE A 30 -2.81 6.16 13.49
CA PHE A 30 -2.94 4.84 14.10
C PHE A 30 -4.16 4.00 13.64
N PRO A 31 -5.39 4.55 13.53
CA PRO A 31 -6.53 3.77 13.04
C PRO A 31 -6.33 3.25 11.62
N LEU A 32 -5.68 4.04 10.75
CA LEU A 32 -5.35 3.65 9.39
C LEU A 32 -4.29 2.54 9.38
N ASN A 33 -3.26 2.66 10.21
CA ASN A 33 -2.19 1.65 10.29
C ASN A 33 -2.74 0.28 10.73
N ILE A 34 -3.67 0.27 11.70
CA ILE A 34 -4.38 -0.95 12.10
C ILE A 34 -5.17 -1.54 10.94
N LEU A 35 -5.95 -0.71 10.21
CA LEU A 35 -6.69 -1.17 9.04
C LEU A 35 -5.77 -1.75 7.95
N ALA A 36 -4.62 -1.10 7.72
CA ALA A 36 -3.63 -1.53 6.75
C ALA A 36 -3.00 -2.87 7.13
N SER A 37 -2.77 -3.13 8.43
CA SER A 37 -2.07 -4.34 8.90
C SER A 37 -2.71 -5.67 8.44
N VAL A 38 -4.01 -5.69 8.15
CA VAL A 38 -4.71 -6.86 7.59
C VAL A 38 -4.14 -7.26 6.21
N GLY A 39 -3.63 -6.31 5.43
CA GLY A 39 -2.97 -6.56 4.15
C GLY A 39 -1.58 -7.21 4.26
N CYS A 40 -1.01 -7.30 5.47
CA CYS A 40 0.32 -7.86 5.70
C CYS A 40 0.32 -9.38 5.96
N PHE A 41 -0.85 -10.01 6.12
CA PHE A 41 -0.91 -11.44 6.44
C PHE A 41 -0.51 -12.35 5.28
N GLU A 42 -0.83 -11.99 4.03
CA GLU A 42 -0.61 -12.87 2.87
C GLU A 42 0.88 -13.21 2.63
N PRO A 43 1.83 -12.25 2.64
CA PRO A 43 3.26 -12.55 2.50
C PRO A 43 3.83 -13.37 3.67
N ILE A 44 3.26 -13.23 4.88
CA ILE A 44 3.68 -13.97 6.07
C ILE A 44 3.25 -15.44 5.96
N LEU A 45 2.03 -15.67 5.47
CA LEU A 45 1.47 -17.02 5.35
C LEU A 45 2.01 -17.77 4.14
N ASN A 46 2.43 -17.07 3.07
CA ASN A 46 2.88 -17.67 1.81
C ASN A 46 4.22 -17.11 1.29
N PRO A 47 5.34 -17.16 2.05
CA PRO A 47 6.58 -16.45 1.72
C PRO A 47 7.30 -16.95 0.44
N HIS A 48 7.03 -18.18 0.00
CA HIS A 48 7.70 -18.79 -1.16
C HIS A 48 6.96 -18.64 -2.49
N LYS A 49 5.74 -18.10 -2.49
CA LYS A 49 4.95 -17.94 -3.74
C LYS A 49 5.43 -16.79 -4.62
N GLU A 50 6.23 -15.88 -4.09
CA GLU A 50 6.50 -14.58 -4.69
C GLU A 50 7.98 -14.18 -4.60
N SER A 51 8.39 -13.20 -5.41
CA SER A 51 9.74 -12.64 -5.28
C SER A 51 9.95 -12.06 -3.88
N MET A 52 11.16 -12.26 -3.34
CA MET A 52 11.55 -11.72 -2.03
C MET A 52 11.31 -10.20 -1.94
N VAL A 53 11.50 -9.48 -3.05
CA VAL A 53 11.32 -8.04 -3.13
C VAL A 53 9.84 -7.63 -2.99
N LYS A 54 8.91 -8.33 -3.64
CA LYS A 54 7.47 -8.09 -3.46
C LYS A 54 7.06 -8.28 -2.00
N ASN A 55 7.53 -9.35 -1.36
CA ASN A 55 7.22 -9.63 0.05
C ASN A 55 7.77 -8.55 0.98
N ILE A 56 9.04 -8.15 0.81
CA ILE A 56 9.64 -7.07 1.59
C ILE A 56 8.88 -5.76 1.37
N TYR A 57 8.55 -5.42 0.12
CA TYR A 57 7.77 -4.22 -0.19
C TYR A 57 6.44 -4.21 0.55
N ILE A 58 5.67 -5.31 0.50
CA ILE A 58 4.38 -5.40 1.18
C ILE A 58 4.56 -5.29 2.69
N ILE A 59 5.53 -5.99 3.28
CA ILE A 59 5.78 -5.94 4.74
C ILE A 59 6.11 -4.50 5.16
N LEU A 60 7.05 -3.84 4.48
CA LEU A 60 7.47 -2.48 4.81
C LEU A 60 6.31 -1.48 4.70
N LEU A 61 5.49 -1.60 3.66
CA LEU A 61 4.35 -0.73 3.42
C LEU A 61 3.36 -0.71 4.60
N HIS A 62 3.19 -1.86 5.26
CA HIS A 62 2.25 -2.02 6.37
C HIS A 62 2.88 -1.84 7.75
N THR A 63 4.19 -2.07 7.90
CA THR A 63 4.87 -2.06 9.22
C THR A 63 5.62 -0.78 9.51
N LEU A 64 6.26 -0.15 8.52
CA LEU A 64 7.00 1.11 8.72
C LEU A 64 6.16 2.25 9.31
N PRO A 65 4.86 2.42 8.95
CA PRO A 65 4.03 3.46 9.56
C PRO A 65 3.97 3.40 11.09
N PHE A 66 4.05 2.20 11.69
CA PHE A 66 4.04 2.01 13.14
C PHE A 66 5.30 2.55 13.85
N LEU A 67 6.39 2.80 13.12
CA LEU A 67 7.64 3.25 13.72
C LEU A 67 7.73 4.78 13.90
N TRP A 68 6.91 5.55 13.17
CA TRP A 68 7.10 6.99 13.04
C TRP A 68 6.04 7.82 13.75
N ILE A 69 4.87 7.25 14.00
CA ILE A 69 3.75 7.96 14.63
C ILE A 69 3.55 7.54 16.10
N PRO A 70 3.25 8.49 17.00
CA PRO A 70 2.76 8.14 18.33
C PRO A 70 1.35 7.53 18.24
N TYR A 71 1.09 6.59 19.14
CA TYR A 71 -0.18 5.87 19.21
C TYR A 71 -1.22 6.66 20.00
N GLU A 72 -1.85 7.62 19.32
CA GLU A 72 -2.92 8.42 19.89
C GLU A 72 -4.25 8.17 19.18
N PHE A 73 -5.30 7.95 19.96
CA PHE A 73 -6.66 7.76 19.47
C PHE A 73 -7.55 8.89 19.97
N THR A 74 -7.89 9.81 19.08
CA THR A 74 -8.75 10.97 19.37
C THR A 74 -9.85 11.10 18.31
N THR A 75 -10.88 11.90 18.58
CA THR A 75 -11.91 12.23 17.58
C THR A 75 -11.29 12.87 16.33
N GLN A 76 -10.27 13.73 16.50
CA GLN A 76 -9.57 14.35 15.38
C GLN A 76 -8.84 13.30 14.52
N THR A 77 -8.18 12.33 15.15
CA THR A 77 -7.55 11.19 14.48
C THR A 77 -8.57 10.41 13.65
N LEU A 78 -9.77 10.15 14.19
CA LEU A 78 -10.84 9.45 13.49
C LEU A 78 -11.37 10.24 12.28
N VAL A 79 -11.65 11.53 12.45
CA VAL A 79 -12.10 12.40 11.36
C VAL A 79 -11.05 12.45 10.25
N PHE A 80 -9.78 12.63 10.62
CA PHE A 80 -8.67 12.61 9.67
C PHE A 80 -8.58 11.28 8.90
N ALA A 81 -8.64 10.15 9.60
CA ALA A 81 -8.64 8.83 8.96
C ALA A 81 -9.80 8.65 7.98
N LEU A 82 -11.02 9.08 8.35
CA LEU A 82 -12.19 9.05 7.47
C LEU A 82 -11.99 9.92 6.24
N CYS A 83 -11.47 11.14 6.39
CA CYS A 83 -11.17 12.02 5.26
C CYS A 83 -10.17 11.38 4.30
N VAL A 84 -9.14 10.71 4.81
CA VAL A 84 -8.15 9.99 3.99
C VAL A 84 -8.78 8.83 3.23
N ILE A 85 -9.61 8.02 3.90
CA ILE A 85 -10.32 6.90 3.25
C ILE A 85 -11.24 7.44 2.15
N ILE A 86 -12.02 8.48 2.43
CA ILE A 86 -12.92 9.10 1.44
C ILE A 86 -12.12 9.65 0.25
N ALA A 87 -11.02 10.36 0.51
CA ALA A 87 -10.16 10.89 -0.54
C ALA A 87 -9.59 9.77 -1.43
N TYR A 88 -9.17 8.65 -0.83
CA TYR A 88 -8.73 7.47 -1.56
C TYR A 88 -9.86 6.87 -2.40
N LEU A 89 -11.08 6.72 -1.86
CA LEU A 89 -12.21 6.20 -2.62
C LEU A 89 -12.58 7.09 -3.81
N ILE A 90 -12.58 8.42 -3.63
CA ILE A 90 -12.79 9.38 -4.72
C ILE A 90 -11.70 9.25 -5.78
N PHE A 91 -10.43 9.15 -5.36
CA PHE A 91 -9.32 8.96 -6.29
C PHE A 91 -9.46 7.67 -7.12
N MET A 92 -9.85 6.58 -6.47
CA MET A 92 -10.05 5.29 -7.15
C MET A 92 -11.23 5.33 -8.12
N GLU A 93 -12.31 6.03 -7.77
CA GLU A 93 -13.45 6.28 -8.67
C GLU A 93 -13.02 7.08 -9.90
N VAL A 94 -12.23 8.14 -9.73
CA VAL A 94 -11.69 8.94 -10.85
C VAL A 94 -10.82 8.10 -11.79
N LEU A 95 -10.13 7.09 -11.26
CA LEU A 95 -9.34 6.15 -12.05
C LEU A 95 -10.14 4.97 -12.62
N ASP A 96 -11.45 4.90 -12.39
CA ASP A 96 -12.33 3.78 -12.75
C ASP A 96 -11.81 2.42 -12.22
N LYS A 97 -11.35 2.41 -10.96
CA LYS A 97 -10.78 1.23 -10.31
C LYS A 97 -11.55 0.84 -9.05
N ASN A 98 -11.75 -0.48 -8.88
CA ASN A 98 -12.34 -1.03 -7.65
C ASN A 98 -11.24 -1.36 -6.61
N PRO A 99 -11.24 -0.73 -5.42
CA PRO A 99 -10.22 -0.94 -4.38
C PRO A 99 -10.07 -2.39 -3.93
N PHE A 100 -11.18 -3.14 -3.78
CA PHE A 100 -11.12 -4.53 -3.36
C PHE A 100 -10.42 -5.40 -4.41
N ARG A 101 -10.76 -5.15 -5.68
CA ARG A 101 -10.16 -5.88 -6.81
C ARG A 101 -8.68 -5.55 -6.98
N VAL A 102 -8.24 -4.34 -6.63
CA VAL A 102 -6.82 -3.98 -6.65
C VAL A 102 -5.99 -4.88 -5.75
N TYR A 103 -6.44 -5.11 -4.52
CA TYR A 103 -5.71 -6.02 -3.62
C TYR A 103 -5.73 -7.46 -4.14
N THR A 104 -6.87 -7.94 -4.66
CA THR A 104 -6.91 -9.27 -5.30
C THR A 104 -5.96 -9.38 -6.49
N ASN A 105 -5.87 -8.35 -7.33
CA ASN A 105 -4.96 -8.33 -8.47
C ASN A 105 -3.49 -8.36 -7.99
N LEU A 106 -3.13 -7.55 -6.99
CA LEU A 106 -1.79 -7.54 -6.39
C LEU A 106 -1.37 -8.93 -5.93
N LEU A 107 -2.27 -9.68 -5.30
CA LEU A 107 -1.97 -11.04 -4.83
C LEU A 107 -1.76 -12.04 -5.97
N ASN A 108 -2.38 -11.82 -7.12
CA ASN A 108 -2.26 -12.71 -8.28
C ASN A 108 -1.09 -12.36 -9.21
N GLU A 109 -0.46 -11.19 -9.05
CA GLU A 109 0.69 -10.77 -9.85
C GLU A 109 1.98 -11.50 -9.45
N SER A 110 2.36 -12.53 -10.18
CA SER A 110 3.67 -13.17 -10.01
C SER A 110 4.77 -12.40 -10.72
N HIS A 111 5.89 -12.16 -10.05
CA HIS A 111 7.08 -11.56 -10.66
C HIS A 111 8.29 -12.45 -10.40
N LYS A 112 9.06 -12.78 -11.44
CA LYS A 112 10.24 -13.65 -11.34
C LYS A 112 11.46 -12.89 -10.85
N THR A 113 11.54 -11.60 -11.15
CA THR A 113 12.69 -10.76 -10.80
C THR A 113 12.27 -9.50 -10.06
N ALA A 114 13.20 -8.94 -9.28
CA ALA A 114 13.02 -7.64 -8.63
C ALA A 114 12.78 -6.51 -9.64
N THR A 115 13.50 -6.56 -10.76
CA THR A 115 13.43 -5.58 -11.85
C THR A 115 12.04 -5.55 -12.48
N GLU A 116 11.49 -6.72 -12.80
CA GLU A 116 10.11 -6.89 -13.30
C GLU A 116 9.09 -6.29 -12.33
N PHE A 117 9.19 -6.64 -11.03
CA PHE A 117 8.31 -6.11 -10.00
C PHE A 117 8.35 -4.58 -9.90
N LEU A 118 9.54 -3.99 -9.86
CA LEU A 118 9.68 -2.53 -9.71
C LEU A 118 9.15 -1.80 -10.95
N CYS A 119 9.42 -2.31 -12.15
CA CYS A 119 8.93 -1.69 -13.39
C CYS A 119 7.41 -1.73 -13.49
N ASP A 120 6.78 -2.86 -13.17
CA ASP A 120 5.32 -2.95 -13.14
C ASP A 120 4.72 -2.13 -11.99
N ARG A 121 5.36 -2.08 -10.82
CA ARG A 121 4.86 -1.29 -9.68
C ARG A 121 4.86 0.21 -9.96
N PHE A 122 5.93 0.72 -10.59
CA PHE A 122 6.16 2.15 -10.80
C PHE A 122 5.83 2.64 -12.21
N GLY A 123 5.44 1.76 -13.13
CA GLY A 123 5.12 2.15 -14.51
C GLY A 123 6.33 2.53 -15.33
N VAL A 124 7.48 1.95 -15.01
CA VAL A 124 8.74 2.19 -15.73
C VAL A 124 8.94 1.08 -16.75
N TYR A 125 9.36 1.43 -17.97
CA TYR A 125 9.77 0.42 -18.95
C TYR A 125 11.14 -0.13 -18.58
N CYS A 126 11.19 -1.40 -18.16
CA CYS A 126 12.44 -2.14 -18.04
C CYS A 126 12.82 -2.64 -19.44
N HIS A 127 13.89 -2.11 -20.02
CA HIS A 127 14.46 -2.73 -21.21
C HIS A 127 14.95 -4.15 -20.88
N ASP A 128 14.61 -5.10 -21.74
CA ASP A 128 15.02 -6.51 -21.68
C ASP A 128 16.51 -6.63 -21.36
N VAL A 129 16.84 -6.98 -20.11
CA VAL A 129 18.11 -7.64 -19.82
C VAL A 129 17.89 -9.10 -20.21
N LYS A 130 18.15 -9.40 -21.48
CA LYS A 130 18.25 -10.77 -22.00
C LYS A 130 19.36 -11.54 -21.32
#